data_AF-A0A4Y3WE85-F1
#
_entry.id   AF-A0A4Y3WE85-F1
#
_cell.length_a   1.000
_cell.length_b   1.000
_cell.length_c   1.000
_cell.angle_alpha   90.00
_cell.angle_beta   90.00
_cell.angle_gamma   90.00
#
_symmetry.space_group_name_H-M   'P 1'
#
loop_
_entity.id
_entity.type
_entity.pdbx_description
1 polymer ?
#
loop_
_entity_poly.entity_id
_entity_poly.type
_entity_poly.pdbx_seq_one_letter_code
_entity_poly.pdbx_strand_id
1 'polypeptide(L)'
;MRTLILALALLNFPLVTPSFADDSGPVFTDQGAAWDMSSRSDFYTRDQGSRLIPWAWFKALKQADGAPFLSDGLTRYGYLPALDASAELPVGFYASGPTGAKVVGMTCSACHTRQIKVADRQYRIDGGPALVDFQAFLSDLDKAMARATSDDAAFKAFAASVLQTPKPDSDKIAALRSDVDAWYVRYHAIVDRSLPNPGWGLGRLDAVGMIFNRVTGLGIGPEPTFLIPENIHRADAPVRYPFLWNAPKQDKTQWPGFADNGSDILGLARNVGEVMGVFGNFQPTRDGLFIDFLNNNSVNFDGLQKLEDLAKKIGPPKWPWSVDATLAAKGKTVFERAAADGGCQECHGQKAGKERFPFQKTWATPIQNVGTDTREYDILGWTAKSGVLKGAYIPFATKPLKETDLAFNILSTSVIGTIGEHVLSFSKGASPRALGASVQSEAAPGAPQPVDATQLPAVLQDLPGAFRFPEAAATPETRLRLDMGAGSSNTDAATPAPPKGAYESRVLYGIWAAAPYLHNGSVASLAELLKPASQRQQRFAIGPDYDVNNIGIAANQTQAGNFRETTGCDDLNSGNSRCGHEFGTSLPDTDKKALLEYLKTL
;
A
#
# COMPACT_ATOMS: atom_id res chain seq x y z
N MET A 1 11.78 80.46 0.55
CA MET A 1 10.99 79.23 0.80
C MET A 1 11.47 78.17 -0.17
N ARG A 2 11.72 76.96 0.35
CA ARG A 2 12.41 75.84 -0.31
C ARG A 2 11.57 75.25 -1.46
N THR A 3 12.16 75.10 -2.64
CA THR A 3 11.60 74.30 -3.75
C THR A 3 12.32 72.95 -3.78
N LEU A 4 11.57 71.89 -3.54
CA LEU A 4 12.02 70.49 -3.51
C LEU A 4 12.44 70.04 -4.93
N ILE A 5 13.62 69.45 -5.04
CA ILE A 5 14.05 68.65 -6.20
C ILE A 5 13.53 67.22 -5.98
N LEU A 6 12.65 66.72 -6.85
CA LEU A 6 12.20 65.34 -6.83
C LEU A 6 13.06 64.53 -7.83
N ALA A 7 13.90 63.63 -7.30
CA ALA A 7 14.66 62.68 -8.09
C ALA A 7 13.77 61.47 -8.44
N LEU A 8 13.64 61.15 -9.73
CA LEU A 8 12.96 59.96 -10.22
C LEU A 8 13.92 58.76 -10.08
N ALA A 9 13.66 57.85 -9.15
CA ALA A 9 14.34 56.56 -9.07
C ALA A 9 13.69 55.58 -10.05
N LEU A 10 14.43 55.20 -11.11
CA LEU A 10 14.06 54.11 -12.01
C LEU A 10 14.28 52.77 -11.30
N LEU A 11 13.19 52.15 -10.84
CA LEU A 11 13.16 50.77 -10.36
C LEU A 11 13.22 49.82 -11.56
N ASN A 12 14.37 49.19 -11.77
CA ASN A 12 14.53 48.02 -12.64
C ASN A 12 13.80 46.82 -11.99
N PHE A 13 12.58 46.54 -12.43
CA PHE A 13 11.94 45.24 -12.15
C PHE A 13 12.51 44.21 -13.14
N PRO A 14 13.09 43.08 -12.68
CA PRO A 14 13.38 41.98 -13.57
C PRO A 14 12.05 41.43 -14.11
N LEU A 15 11.88 41.50 -15.43
CA LEU A 15 10.86 40.75 -16.16
C LEU A 15 11.13 39.26 -15.94
N VAL A 16 10.43 38.67 -14.97
CA VAL A 16 10.29 37.22 -14.86
C VAL A 16 9.38 36.81 -16.01
N THR A 17 9.96 36.35 -17.10
CA THR A 17 9.21 35.61 -18.12
C THR A 17 8.73 34.31 -17.48
N PRO A 18 7.41 34.02 -17.43
CA PRO A 18 6.96 32.71 -17.01
C PRO A 18 7.53 31.70 -18.01
N SER A 19 8.32 30.74 -17.50
CA SER A 19 8.68 29.53 -18.25
C SER A 19 7.36 28.87 -18.65
N PHE A 20 7.06 28.84 -19.95
CA PHE A 20 5.91 28.11 -20.46
C PHE A 20 6.09 26.65 -20.07
N ALA A 21 5.27 26.16 -19.14
CA ALA A 21 5.12 24.74 -18.91
C ALA A 21 4.71 24.10 -20.23
N ASP A 22 5.43 23.06 -20.64
CA ASP A 22 5.15 22.29 -21.85
C ASP A 22 3.74 21.65 -21.74
N ASP A 23 2.78 22.15 -22.54
CA ASP A 23 1.37 21.72 -22.58
C ASP A 23 1.18 20.26 -23.04
N SER A 24 2.25 19.53 -23.37
CA SER A 24 2.20 18.16 -23.91
C SER A 24 1.95 17.04 -22.87
N GLY A 25 1.61 17.38 -21.62
CA GLY A 25 1.42 16.40 -20.53
C GLY A 25 2.74 15.72 -20.11
N PRO A 26 2.75 14.79 -19.14
CA PRO A 26 3.99 14.16 -18.67
C PRO A 26 4.61 13.23 -19.72
N VAL A 27 5.94 13.09 -19.73
CA VAL A 27 6.61 12.00 -20.45
C VAL A 27 6.32 10.69 -19.73
N PHE A 28 5.71 9.71 -20.40
CA PHE A 28 5.64 8.36 -19.86
C PHE A 28 6.99 7.66 -20.04
N THR A 29 7.55 7.12 -18.97
CA THR A 29 8.81 6.37 -19.08
C THR A 29 8.59 5.06 -19.85
N ASP A 30 9.63 4.61 -20.55
CA ASP A 30 9.59 3.31 -21.24
C ASP A 30 9.59 2.19 -20.18
N GLN A 31 8.46 1.48 -20.10
CA GLN A 31 8.24 0.34 -19.21
C GLN A 31 8.00 -0.95 -20.01
N GLY A 32 8.54 -1.00 -21.23
CA GLY A 32 8.44 -2.13 -22.13
C GLY A 32 7.22 -2.07 -23.06
N ALA A 33 7.35 -2.73 -24.20
CA ALA A 33 6.36 -2.71 -25.29
C ALA A 33 4.97 -3.29 -24.88
N ALA A 34 4.91 -4.11 -23.84
CA ALA A 34 3.65 -4.64 -23.31
C ALA A 34 2.86 -3.63 -22.48
N TRP A 35 3.47 -2.51 -22.06
CA TRP A 35 2.85 -1.46 -21.25
C TRP A 35 2.38 -0.28 -22.11
N ASP A 36 1.34 -0.54 -22.89
CA ASP A 36 0.73 0.44 -23.79
C ASP A 36 -0.27 1.38 -23.08
N MET A 37 -0.82 2.35 -23.83
CA MET A 37 -1.77 3.32 -23.28
C MET A 37 -3.09 2.67 -22.85
N SER A 38 -3.52 1.59 -23.50
CA SER A 38 -4.73 0.85 -23.10
C SER A 38 -4.53 0.19 -21.74
N SER A 39 -3.40 -0.48 -21.54
CA SER A 39 -3.04 -1.13 -20.27
C SER A 39 -2.92 -0.10 -19.16
N ARG A 40 -2.31 1.05 -19.45
CA ARG A 40 -2.19 2.17 -18.49
C ARG A 40 -3.56 2.74 -18.11
N SER A 41 -4.41 3.04 -19.08
CA SER A 41 -5.75 3.57 -18.81
C SER A 41 -6.58 2.58 -17.97
N ASP A 42 -6.44 1.29 -18.24
CA ASP A 42 -7.11 0.25 -17.47
C ASP A 42 -6.60 0.21 -16.01
N PHE A 43 -5.28 0.18 -15.83
CA PHE A 43 -4.65 0.19 -14.50
C PHE A 43 -5.08 1.38 -13.63
N TYR A 44 -5.28 2.54 -14.26
CA TYR A 44 -5.67 3.77 -13.55
C TYR A 44 -7.06 3.72 -12.91
N THR A 45 -7.96 2.88 -13.41
CA THR A 45 -9.38 2.90 -13.00
C THR A 45 -9.99 1.52 -12.76
N ARG A 46 -9.23 0.43 -12.91
CA ARG A 46 -9.75 -0.94 -12.76
C ARG A 46 -10.31 -1.16 -11.35
N ASP A 47 -11.63 -1.38 -11.27
CA ASP A 47 -12.34 -1.70 -10.04
C ASP A 47 -11.76 -2.98 -9.41
N GLN A 48 -11.18 -2.86 -8.22
CA GLN A 48 -10.65 -3.96 -7.42
C GLN A 48 -11.60 -4.43 -6.31
N GLY A 49 -12.69 -3.72 -6.08
CA GLY A 49 -13.66 -3.98 -5.01
C GLY A 49 -13.68 -2.96 -3.88
N SER A 50 -12.82 -1.93 -3.93
CA SER A 50 -12.81 -0.82 -2.96
C SER A 50 -14.12 -0.01 -2.97
N ARG A 51 -14.63 0.34 -1.78
CA ARG A 51 -15.89 1.07 -1.56
C ARG A 51 -15.67 2.14 -0.48
N LEU A 52 -15.03 3.25 -0.86
CA LEU A 52 -14.70 4.36 0.04
C LEU A 52 -15.95 5.15 0.47
N ILE A 53 -16.67 5.72 -0.51
CA ILE A 53 -17.76 6.67 -0.24
C ILE A 53 -18.74 6.71 -1.43
N PRO A 54 -20.06 6.83 -1.21
CA PRO A 54 -21.01 7.08 -2.29
C PRO A 54 -20.65 8.33 -3.10
N TRP A 55 -20.73 8.23 -4.43
CA TRP A 55 -20.29 9.28 -5.34
C TRP A 55 -21.06 10.60 -5.15
N ALA A 56 -22.38 10.49 -4.93
CA ALA A 56 -23.22 11.66 -4.68
C ALA A 56 -22.80 12.41 -3.40
N TRP A 57 -22.36 11.68 -2.37
CA TRP A 57 -21.90 12.27 -1.11
C TRP A 57 -20.57 12.97 -1.34
N PHE A 58 -19.63 12.32 -2.04
CA PHE A 58 -18.31 12.88 -2.27
C PHE A 58 -18.38 14.22 -3.03
N LYS A 59 -19.26 14.31 -4.03
CA LYS A 59 -19.52 15.56 -4.77
C LYS A 59 -20.20 16.65 -3.94
N ALA A 60 -20.98 16.27 -2.93
CA ALA A 60 -21.69 17.21 -2.06
C ALA A 60 -20.79 17.78 -0.94
N LEU A 61 -19.66 17.13 -0.65
CA LEU A 61 -18.76 17.54 0.42
C LEU A 61 -18.02 18.84 0.11
N LYS A 62 -17.73 19.57 1.18
CA LYS A 62 -17.03 20.86 1.14
C LYS A 62 -15.78 20.86 2.02
N GLN A 63 -14.79 21.60 1.57
CA GLN A 63 -13.59 21.96 2.34
C GLN A 63 -13.95 22.97 3.43
N ALA A 64 -12.97 23.30 4.30
CA ALA A 64 -13.19 24.21 5.43
C ALA A 64 -13.53 25.64 4.99
N ASP A 65 -13.06 26.07 3.82
CA ASP A 65 -13.35 27.36 3.20
C ASP A 65 -14.69 27.38 2.42
N GLY A 66 -15.40 26.25 2.38
CA GLY A 66 -16.66 26.09 1.65
C GLY A 66 -16.53 25.70 0.19
N ALA A 67 -15.31 25.60 -0.37
CA ALA A 67 -15.10 25.09 -1.73
C ALA A 67 -15.50 23.61 -1.84
N PRO A 68 -15.90 23.10 -3.02
CA PRO A 68 -16.13 21.66 -3.22
C PRO A 68 -14.90 20.83 -2.82
N PHE A 69 -15.10 19.67 -2.20
CA PHE A 69 -14.00 18.81 -1.75
C PHE A 69 -13.08 18.34 -2.91
N LEU A 70 -13.65 18.25 -4.12
CA LEU A 70 -13.00 17.79 -5.35
C LEU A 70 -12.52 18.93 -6.26
N SER A 71 -12.57 20.20 -5.81
CA SER A 71 -12.33 21.36 -6.68
C SER A 71 -10.94 21.40 -7.34
N ASP A 72 -9.95 20.76 -6.73
CA ASP A 72 -8.56 20.66 -7.19
C ASP A 72 -8.22 19.26 -7.73
N GLY A 73 -9.20 18.38 -7.92
CA GLY A 73 -8.98 16.99 -8.31
C GLY A 73 -8.16 16.17 -7.29
N LEU A 74 -8.14 16.57 -6.02
CA LEU A 74 -7.33 15.99 -4.94
C LEU A 74 -5.81 16.17 -5.10
N THR A 75 -5.38 17.09 -5.97
CA THR A 75 -3.94 17.39 -6.17
C THR A 75 -3.25 17.91 -4.92
N ARG A 76 -3.97 18.52 -3.97
CA ARG A 76 -3.43 18.90 -2.64
C ARG A 76 -2.87 17.71 -1.84
N TYR A 77 -3.30 16.49 -2.13
CA TYR A 77 -2.76 15.26 -1.51
C TYR A 77 -1.74 14.55 -2.41
N GLY A 78 -1.35 15.14 -3.54
CA GLY A 78 -0.41 14.55 -4.49
C GLY A 78 -1.03 13.58 -5.50
N TYR A 79 -2.36 13.41 -5.50
CA TYR A 79 -3.02 12.58 -6.52
C TYR A 79 -2.92 13.22 -7.90
N LEU A 80 -2.72 12.37 -8.90
CA LEU A 80 -2.38 12.80 -10.24
C LEU A 80 -3.65 12.97 -11.08
N PRO A 81 -3.76 14.03 -11.91
CA PRO A 81 -4.87 14.19 -12.84
C PRO A 81 -5.03 12.97 -13.76
N ALA A 82 -6.26 12.65 -14.10
CA ALA A 82 -6.59 11.62 -15.07
C ALA A 82 -6.01 11.96 -16.45
N LEU A 83 -5.86 10.92 -17.30
CA LEU A 83 -5.42 11.08 -18.68
C LEU A 83 -6.46 11.82 -19.53
N ASP A 84 -7.73 11.53 -19.27
CA ASP A 84 -8.86 12.23 -19.86
C ASP A 84 -9.22 13.43 -18.99
N ALA A 85 -9.09 14.64 -19.54
CA ALA A 85 -9.42 15.88 -18.86
C ALA A 85 -10.91 16.00 -18.48
N SER A 86 -11.79 15.19 -19.08
CA SER A 86 -13.22 15.13 -18.72
C SER A 86 -13.51 14.23 -17.51
N ALA A 87 -12.55 13.43 -17.04
CA ALA A 87 -12.74 12.55 -15.91
C ALA A 87 -12.84 13.35 -14.59
N GLU A 88 -13.87 13.03 -13.79
CA GLU A 88 -14.14 13.71 -12.51
C GLU A 88 -13.27 13.17 -11.34
N LEU A 89 -12.52 12.09 -11.55
CA LEU A 89 -11.72 11.41 -10.53
C LEU A 89 -10.25 11.30 -10.98
N PRO A 90 -9.28 11.47 -10.06
CA PRO A 90 -7.86 11.38 -10.40
C PRO A 90 -7.44 9.92 -10.62
N VAL A 91 -6.19 9.74 -11.09
CA VAL A 91 -5.59 8.41 -11.25
C VAL A 91 -5.68 7.62 -9.96
N GLY A 92 -6.15 6.37 -10.06
CA GLY A 92 -6.34 5.49 -8.92
C GLY A 92 -7.69 5.57 -8.24
N PHE A 93 -8.61 6.36 -8.77
CA PHE A 93 -9.98 6.43 -8.29
C PHE A 93 -10.94 6.06 -9.42
N TYR A 94 -12.01 5.37 -9.04
CA TYR A 94 -13.09 5.00 -9.96
C TYR A 94 -14.43 5.11 -9.24
N ALA A 95 -15.52 5.14 -10.00
CA ALA A 95 -16.88 5.07 -9.47
C ALA A 95 -17.65 3.95 -10.18
N SER A 96 -18.07 2.93 -9.44
CA SER A 96 -18.81 1.78 -9.98
C SER A 96 -20.14 1.55 -9.24
N GLY A 97 -21.03 0.75 -9.84
CA GLY A 97 -22.41 0.57 -9.39
C GLY A 97 -23.44 1.24 -10.32
N PRO A 98 -24.74 1.04 -10.06
CA PRO A 98 -25.80 1.59 -10.90
C PRO A 98 -25.83 3.11 -10.83
N THR A 99 -26.33 3.75 -11.89
CA THR A 99 -26.51 5.21 -11.96
C THR A 99 -27.33 5.71 -10.77
N GLY A 100 -26.83 6.73 -10.07
CA GLY A 100 -27.45 7.28 -8.86
C GLY A 100 -27.00 6.62 -7.54
N ALA A 101 -26.41 5.42 -7.58
CA ALA A 101 -25.86 4.74 -6.42
C ALA A 101 -24.41 4.28 -6.63
N LYS A 102 -23.68 4.97 -7.51
CA LYS A 102 -22.25 4.74 -7.70
C LYS A 102 -21.50 4.94 -6.40
N VAL A 103 -20.54 4.08 -6.11
CA VAL A 103 -19.61 4.19 -4.98
C VAL A 103 -18.21 4.43 -5.53
N VAL A 104 -17.52 5.41 -4.96
CA VAL A 104 -16.12 5.69 -5.26
C VAL A 104 -15.25 4.68 -4.54
N GLY A 105 -14.26 4.14 -5.25
CA GLY A 105 -13.24 3.26 -4.71
C GLY A 105 -11.85 3.68 -5.16
N MET A 106 -10.84 3.12 -4.50
CA MET A 106 -9.44 3.27 -4.87
C MET A 106 -8.90 1.99 -5.53
N THR A 107 -7.96 2.15 -6.46
CA THR A 107 -7.20 1.05 -7.09
C THR A 107 -5.74 1.10 -6.66
N CYS A 108 -4.96 0.05 -7.00
CA CYS A 108 -3.51 0.03 -6.80
C CYS A 108 -2.80 1.31 -7.31
N SER A 109 -3.29 1.90 -8.41
CA SER A 109 -2.60 3.01 -9.06
C SER A 109 -2.66 4.32 -8.25
N ALA A 110 -3.52 4.44 -7.24
CA ALA A 110 -3.55 5.60 -6.34
C ALA A 110 -2.25 5.71 -5.51
N CYS A 111 -1.66 4.57 -5.18
CA CYS A 111 -0.46 4.44 -4.37
C CYS A 111 0.78 4.05 -5.20
N HIS A 112 0.55 3.39 -6.33
CA HIS A 112 1.58 2.85 -7.21
C HIS A 112 1.64 3.56 -8.57
N THR A 113 1.39 4.88 -8.60
CA THR A 113 1.67 5.71 -9.78
C THR A 113 2.45 6.94 -9.36
N ARG A 114 3.65 7.10 -9.92
CA ARG A 114 4.57 8.16 -9.54
C ARG A 114 4.70 9.19 -10.65
N GLN A 115 4.84 10.46 -10.26
CA GLN A 115 5.32 11.50 -11.14
C GLN A 115 6.52 12.21 -10.52
N ILE A 116 7.59 12.35 -11.28
CA ILE A 116 8.78 13.14 -10.89
C ILE A 116 8.94 14.33 -11.83
N LYS A 117 9.73 15.30 -11.41
CA LYS A 117 10.06 16.51 -12.15
C LYS A 117 11.57 16.66 -12.24
N VAL A 118 12.09 16.84 -13.45
CA VAL A 118 13.51 17.15 -13.69
C VAL A 118 13.55 18.43 -14.52
N ALA A 119 14.14 19.48 -13.94
CA ALA A 119 13.94 20.85 -14.41
C ALA A 119 12.44 21.14 -14.58
N ASP A 120 11.96 21.56 -15.74
CA ASP A 120 10.53 21.83 -15.97
C ASP A 120 9.74 20.64 -16.54
N ARG A 121 10.39 19.49 -16.80
CA ARG A 121 9.74 18.33 -17.42
C ARG A 121 9.25 17.33 -16.39
N GLN A 122 8.00 16.90 -16.52
CA GLN A 122 7.39 15.84 -15.72
C GLN A 122 7.55 14.47 -16.38
N TYR A 123 7.85 13.46 -15.57
CA TYR A 123 7.95 12.07 -16.00
C TYR A 123 6.99 11.20 -15.18
N ARG A 124 6.10 10.49 -15.86
CA ARG A 124 5.14 9.55 -15.29
C ARG A 124 5.73 8.15 -15.29
N ILE A 125 5.66 7.49 -14.14
CA ILE A 125 6.21 6.16 -13.90
C ILE A 125 5.12 5.32 -13.21
N ASP A 126 4.54 4.38 -13.94
CA ASP A 126 3.49 3.50 -13.44
C ASP A 126 4.07 2.32 -12.67
N GLY A 127 3.37 1.83 -11.66
CA GLY A 127 3.89 0.84 -10.72
C GLY A 127 4.92 1.40 -9.72
N GLY A 128 5.20 2.71 -9.74
CA GLY A 128 6.19 3.34 -8.87
C GLY A 128 5.59 3.91 -7.59
N PRO A 129 6.39 4.09 -6.52
CA PRO A 129 5.89 4.67 -5.28
C PRO A 129 5.39 6.09 -5.50
N ALA A 130 4.09 6.30 -5.33
CA ALA A 130 3.46 7.60 -5.44
C ALA A 130 3.90 8.51 -4.29
N LEU A 131 4.02 9.81 -4.57
CA LEU A 131 4.24 10.84 -3.56
C LEU A 131 2.89 11.43 -3.16
N VAL A 132 2.07 10.62 -2.48
CA VAL A 132 0.73 11.00 -2.00
C VAL A 132 0.68 11.10 -0.48
N ASP A 133 -0.11 12.04 0.04
CA ASP A 133 -0.40 12.17 1.47
C ASP A 133 -1.74 11.51 1.78
N PHE A 134 -1.70 10.18 1.91
CA PHE A 134 -2.89 9.38 2.15
C PHE A 134 -3.52 9.72 3.50
N GLN A 135 -2.72 10.01 4.53
CA GLN A 135 -3.23 10.36 5.86
C GLN A 135 -4.02 11.67 5.84
N ALA A 136 -3.49 12.71 5.19
CA ALA A 136 -4.19 13.99 5.08
C ALA A 136 -5.51 13.82 4.32
N PHE A 137 -5.54 13.01 3.25
CA PHE A 137 -6.78 12.68 2.54
C PHE A 137 -7.81 12.04 3.47
N LEU A 138 -7.43 11.03 4.25
CA LEU A 138 -8.33 10.34 5.17
C LEU A 138 -8.88 11.30 6.23
N SER A 139 -7.99 12.08 6.85
CA SER A 139 -8.32 13.02 7.93
C SER A 139 -9.23 14.15 7.45
N ASP A 140 -8.99 14.69 6.26
CA ASP A 140 -9.81 15.79 5.76
C ASP A 140 -11.16 15.33 5.22
N LEU A 141 -11.24 14.11 4.68
CA LEU A 141 -12.53 13.49 4.35
C LEU A 141 -13.37 13.28 5.63
N ASP A 142 -12.74 12.85 6.73
CA ASP A 142 -13.41 12.73 8.05
C ASP A 142 -13.94 14.09 8.52
N LYS A 143 -13.09 15.12 8.53
CA LYS A 143 -13.49 16.48 8.90
C LYS A 143 -14.56 17.04 7.97
N ALA A 144 -14.53 16.72 6.68
CA ALA A 144 -15.56 17.15 5.73
C ALA A 144 -16.91 16.52 6.06
N MET A 145 -16.93 15.24 6.40
CA MET A 145 -18.15 14.59 6.84
C MET A 145 -18.63 15.13 8.19
N ALA A 146 -17.73 15.31 9.16
CA ALA A 146 -18.02 15.92 10.45
C ALA A 146 -18.77 17.27 10.31
N ARG A 147 -18.32 18.11 9.37
CA ARG A 147 -18.99 19.38 9.04
C ARG A 147 -20.34 19.17 8.37
N ALA A 148 -20.45 18.21 7.45
CA ALA A 148 -21.71 17.91 6.77
C ALA A 148 -22.78 17.36 7.74
N THR A 149 -22.37 16.75 8.85
CA THR A 149 -23.25 16.13 9.85
C THR A 149 -23.29 16.89 11.18
N SER A 150 -22.72 18.10 11.26
CA SER A 150 -22.54 18.82 12.53
C SER A 150 -23.85 19.22 13.21
N ASP A 151 -24.85 19.58 12.41
CA ASP A 151 -26.18 19.99 12.83
C ASP A 151 -27.22 19.79 11.71
N ASP A 152 -28.49 20.02 12.03
CA ASP A 152 -29.59 19.83 11.09
C ASP A 152 -29.53 20.76 9.87
N ALA A 153 -29.01 21.98 10.02
CA ALA A 153 -28.94 22.93 8.92
C ALA A 153 -27.83 22.53 7.94
N ALA A 154 -26.65 22.15 8.46
CA ALA A 154 -25.55 21.61 7.67
C ALA A 154 -25.97 20.33 6.94
N PHE A 155 -26.64 19.41 7.64
CA PHE A 155 -27.11 18.16 7.04
C PHE A 155 -28.18 18.39 5.98
N LYS A 156 -29.14 19.31 6.20
CA LYS A 156 -30.13 19.68 5.17
C LYS A 156 -29.47 20.24 3.91
N ALA A 157 -28.44 21.06 4.06
CA ALA A 157 -27.68 21.60 2.92
C ALA A 157 -26.92 20.49 2.16
N PHE A 158 -26.28 19.58 2.89
CA PHE A 158 -25.64 18.39 2.32
C PHE A 158 -26.67 17.50 1.58
N ALA A 159 -27.80 17.20 2.22
CA ALA A 159 -28.88 16.40 1.65
C ALA A 159 -29.47 17.02 0.38
N ALA A 160 -29.66 18.35 0.36
CA ALA A 160 -30.11 19.07 -0.84
C ALA A 160 -29.14 18.89 -2.02
N SER A 161 -27.84 18.89 -1.76
CA SER A 161 -26.82 18.65 -2.77
C SER A 161 -26.78 17.18 -3.23
N VAL A 162 -26.85 16.22 -2.30
CA VAL A 162 -26.86 14.78 -2.61
C VAL A 162 -28.08 14.39 -3.43
N LEU A 163 -29.26 14.86 -3.02
CA LEU A 163 -30.55 14.54 -3.64
C LEU A 163 -30.86 15.42 -4.86
N GLN A 164 -29.96 16.36 -5.20
CA GLN A 164 -30.06 17.27 -6.34
C GLN A 164 -31.39 18.04 -6.37
N THR A 165 -31.87 18.47 -5.20
CA THR A 165 -33.10 19.25 -5.07
C THR A 165 -32.95 20.27 -3.93
N PRO A 166 -33.34 21.54 -4.14
CA PRO A 166 -33.21 22.58 -3.10
C PRO A 166 -34.16 22.39 -1.92
N LYS A 167 -35.20 21.54 -2.07
CA LYS A 167 -36.19 21.23 -1.03
C LYS A 167 -36.47 19.73 -1.02
N PRO A 168 -35.56 18.91 -0.45
CA PRO A 168 -35.80 17.48 -0.37
C PRO A 168 -36.96 17.16 0.59
N ASP A 169 -37.64 16.06 0.30
CA ASP A 169 -38.66 15.49 1.18
C ASP A 169 -38.05 15.08 2.54
N SER A 170 -38.78 15.31 3.64
CA SER A 170 -38.31 15.00 4.99
C SER A 170 -37.95 13.54 5.19
N ASP A 171 -38.70 12.62 4.57
CA ASP A 171 -38.48 11.18 4.69
C ASP A 171 -37.19 10.78 3.97
N LYS A 172 -36.89 11.43 2.83
CA LYS A 172 -35.63 11.23 2.10
C LYS A 172 -34.43 11.78 2.86
N ILE A 173 -34.59 12.91 3.56
CA ILE A 173 -33.54 13.46 4.43
C ILE A 173 -33.28 12.49 5.59
N ALA A 174 -34.33 11.97 6.22
CA ALA A 174 -34.19 11.02 7.33
C ALA A 174 -33.51 9.72 6.89
N ALA A 175 -33.90 9.16 5.73
CA ALA A 175 -33.26 7.97 5.17
C ALA A 175 -31.78 8.22 4.87
N LEU A 176 -31.45 9.32 4.20
CA LEU A 176 -30.05 9.69 3.93
C LEU A 176 -29.26 9.89 5.23
N ARG A 177 -29.87 10.46 6.27
CA ARG A 177 -29.22 10.65 7.57
C ARG A 177 -28.84 9.31 8.18
N SER A 178 -29.76 8.35 8.15
CA SER A 178 -29.49 6.99 8.63
C SER A 178 -28.32 6.34 7.89
N ASP A 179 -28.29 6.44 6.56
CA ASP A 179 -27.21 5.88 5.74
C ASP A 179 -25.85 6.54 6.02
N VAL A 180 -25.84 7.88 6.13
CA VAL A 180 -24.63 8.66 6.42
C VAL A 180 -24.13 8.37 7.83
N ASP A 181 -24.99 8.32 8.84
CA ASP A 181 -24.59 8.02 10.22
C ASP A 181 -24.02 6.60 10.33
N ALA A 182 -24.61 5.62 9.64
CA ALA A 182 -24.12 4.23 9.60
C ALA A 182 -22.74 4.11 8.92
N TRP A 183 -22.49 4.88 7.86
CA TRP A 183 -21.18 4.93 7.22
C TRP A 183 -20.16 5.70 8.07
N TYR A 184 -20.54 6.88 8.56
CA TYR A 184 -19.64 7.83 9.19
C TYR A 184 -19.14 7.35 10.54
N VAL A 185 -19.97 6.67 11.35
CA VAL A 185 -19.51 6.09 12.62
C VAL A 185 -18.32 5.14 12.44
N ARG A 186 -18.31 4.37 11.34
CA ARG A 186 -17.23 3.42 11.03
C ARG A 186 -16.00 4.11 10.45
N TYR A 187 -16.22 5.05 9.53
CA TYR A 187 -15.14 5.83 8.93
C TYR A 187 -14.41 6.69 9.98
N HIS A 188 -15.17 7.37 10.84
CA HIS A 188 -14.63 8.16 11.93
C HIS A 188 -13.89 7.31 12.95
N ALA A 189 -14.43 6.16 13.35
CA ALA A 189 -13.78 5.28 14.32
C ALA A 189 -12.39 4.83 13.86
N ILE A 190 -12.20 4.48 12.59
CA ILE A 190 -10.87 4.12 12.08
C ILE A 190 -9.96 5.34 11.96
N VAL A 191 -10.44 6.49 11.45
CA VAL A 191 -9.62 7.69 11.29
C VAL A 191 -9.13 8.22 12.64
N ASP A 192 -10.02 8.37 13.61
CA ASP A 192 -9.72 8.92 14.94
C ASP A 192 -8.73 8.05 15.72
N ARG A 193 -8.92 6.72 15.68
CA ARG A 193 -8.12 5.80 16.50
C ARG A 193 -6.80 5.39 15.85
N SER A 194 -6.76 5.25 14.53
CA SER A 194 -5.59 4.67 13.84
C SER A 194 -4.54 5.69 13.42
N LEU A 195 -4.94 6.90 13.02
CA LEU A 195 -3.98 7.83 12.41
C LEU A 195 -3.00 8.40 13.46
N PRO A 196 -1.68 8.30 13.23
CA PRO A 196 -0.70 8.81 14.17
C PRO A 196 -0.54 10.33 14.07
N ASN A 197 0.01 10.92 15.13
CA ASN A 197 0.50 12.30 15.16
C ASN A 197 1.90 12.31 15.81
N PRO A 198 2.98 12.72 15.12
CA PRO A 198 3.00 13.19 13.72
C PRO A 198 2.57 12.11 12.72
N GLY A 199 2.05 12.54 11.56
CA GLY A 199 1.53 11.63 10.54
C GLY A 199 2.61 10.91 9.72
N TRP A 200 2.20 9.96 8.88
CA TRP A 200 3.09 9.22 8.00
C TRP A 200 3.87 10.13 7.02
N GLY A 201 3.24 11.21 6.57
CA GLY A 201 3.79 12.16 5.60
C GLY A 201 3.87 11.61 4.17
N LEU A 202 4.27 12.47 3.23
CA LEU A 202 4.22 12.20 1.79
C LEU A 202 4.91 10.88 1.39
N GLY A 203 4.23 10.09 0.55
CA GLY A 203 4.73 8.86 -0.04
C GLY A 203 4.83 7.67 0.92
N ARG A 204 4.17 7.74 2.08
CA ARG A 204 4.13 6.65 3.06
C ARG A 204 2.73 6.38 3.59
N LEU A 205 2.55 5.15 4.07
CA LEU A 205 1.45 4.75 4.93
C LEU A 205 1.89 3.58 5.80
N ASP A 206 1.23 3.37 6.92
CA ASP A 206 1.30 2.09 7.63
C ASP A 206 0.29 1.11 7.00
N ALA A 207 0.71 0.44 5.92
CA ALA A 207 -0.20 -0.36 5.10
C ALA A 207 -0.73 -1.56 5.88
N VAL A 208 0.17 -2.30 6.52
CA VAL A 208 -0.15 -3.52 7.27
C VAL A 208 -1.01 -3.19 8.49
N GLY A 209 -0.67 -2.15 9.26
CA GLY A 209 -1.46 -1.72 10.41
C GLY A 209 -2.88 -1.30 9.98
N MET A 210 -3.02 -0.59 8.86
CA MET A 210 -4.33 -0.21 8.33
C MET A 210 -5.13 -1.41 7.80
N ILE A 211 -4.49 -2.40 7.17
CA ILE A 211 -5.12 -3.67 6.78
C ILE A 211 -5.68 -4.38 8.02
N PHE A 212 -4.85 -4.54 9.06
CA PHE A 212 -5.27 -5.19 10.31
C PHE A 212 -6.42 -4.45 10.98
N ASN A 213 -6.33 -3.12 11.11
CA ASN A 213 -7.39 -2.31 11.70
C ASN A 213 -8.72 -2.43 10.96
N ARG A 214 -8.70 -2.52 9.62
CA ARG A 214 -9.93 -2.68 8.84
C ARG A 214 -10.54 -4.07 9.00
N VAL A 215 -9.75 -5.11 8.78
CA VAL A 215 -10.22 -6.50 8.85
C VAL A 215 -10.71 -6.86 10.25
N THR A 216 -9.98 -6.42 11.29
CA THR A 216 -10.31 -6.78 12.67
C THR A 216 -11.27 -5.80 13.35
N GLY A 217 -11.28 -4.52 12.94
CA GLY A 217 -12.03 -3.46 13.63
C GLY A 217 -13.33 -3.04 12.95
N LEU A 218 -13.46 -3.22 11.62
CA LEU A 218 -14.59 -2.63 10.86
C LEU A 218 -15.63 -3.62 10.33
N GLY A 219 -15.41 -4.94 10.40
CA GLY A 219 -16.27 -5.90 9.68
C GLY A 219 -16.74 -7.12 10.46
N ILE A 220 -16.06 -7.44 11.57
CA ILE A 220 -16.25 -8.71 12.29
C ILE A 220 -16.91 -8.52 13.67
N GLY A 221 -17.30 -7.29 14.01
CA GLY A 221 -18.02 -6.96 15.23
C GLY A 221 -19.52 -7.24 15.16
N PRO A 222 -20.25 -6.99 16.25
CA PRO A 222 -21.70 -7.18 16.29
C PRO A 222 -22.45 -6.12 15.47
N GLU A 223 -23.66 -6.49 15.01
CA GLU A 223 -24.62 -5.56 14.46
C GLU A 223 -25.02 -4.44 15.46
N PRO A 224 -25.47 -3.28 14.97
CA PRO A 224 -25.65 -2.91 13.55
C PRO A 224 -24.40 -2.29 12.90
N THR A 225 -23.35 -1.97 13.67
CA THR A 225 -22.19 -1.23 13.15
C THR A 225 -21.07 -2.13 12.65
N PHE A 226 -21.04 -3.40 13.07
CA PHE A 226 -19.98 -4.37 12.81
C PHE A 226 -18.60 -3.95 13.36
N LEU A 227 -18.57 -2.98 14.26
CA LEU A 227 -17.35 -2.41 14.83
C LEU A 227 -16.84 -3.21 16.03
N ILE A 228 -15.52 -3.32 16.13
CA ILE A 228 -14.81 -3.65 17.37
C ILE A 228 -13.77 -2.54 17.60
N PRO A 229 -14.14 -1.42 18.24
CA PRO A 229 -13.24 -0.27 18.39
C PRO A 229 -11.94 -0.59 19.15
N GLU A 230 -11.95 -1.59 20.04
CA GLU A 230 -10.76 -2.03 20.77
C GLU A 230 -9.75 -2.78 19.89
N ASN A 231 -10.16 -3.24 18.70
CA ASN A 231 -9.25 -3.85 17.73
C ASN A 231 -8.51 -2.81 16.88
N ILE A 232 -8.90 -1.53 16.94
CA ILE A 232 -8.28 -0.48 16.12
C ILE A 232 -7.10 0.09 16.90
N HIS A 233 -5.89 -0.25 16.44
CA HIS A 233 -4.62 0.20 17.00
C HIS A 233 -4.11 1.45 16.26
N ARG A 234 -3.22 2.19 16.91
CA ARG A 234 -2.48 3.27 16.24
C ARG A 234 -1.55 2.67 15.19
N ALA A 235 -1.68 3.14 13.96
CA ALA A 235 -0.91 2.69 12.81
C ALA A 235 0.32 3.61 12.65
N ASP A 236 1.39 3.35 13.39
CA ASP A 236 2.58 4.21 13.49
C ASP A 236 3.86 3.58 12.91
N ALA A 237 3.73 2.60 11.99
CA ALA A 237 4.85 2.08 11.21
C ALA A 237 4.80 2.53 9.73
N PRO A 238 5.07 3.80 9.42
CA PRO A 238 4.99 4.27 8.05
C PRO A 238 6.03 3.62 7.15
N VAL A 239 5.56 2.94 6.11
CA VAL A 239 6.40 2.41 5.03
C VAL A 239 6.15 3.13 3.72
N ARG A 240 7.15 3.15 2.85
CA ARG A 240 6.98 3.60 1.47
C ARG A 240 6.29 2.51 0.67
N TYR A 241 5.50 2.90 -0.32
CA TYR A 241 4.93 1.95 -1.26
C TYR A 241 6.04 1.15 -1.96
N PRO A 242 5.97 -0.18 -2.00
CA PRO A 242 6.87 -0.95 -2.85
C PRO A 242 6.58 -0.68 -4.33
N PHE A 243 7.58 -0.82 -5.21
CA PHE A 243 7.31 -0.76 -6.65
C PHE A 243 6.64 -2.07 -7.14
N LEU A 244 5.85 -2.00 -8.21
CA LEU A 244 5.11 -3.13 -8.78
C LEU A 244 5.85 -3.82 -9.93
N TRP A 245 6.65 -3.08 -10.72
CA TRP A 245 7.49 -3.72 -11.74
C TRP A 245 8.41 -4.73 -11.04
N ASN A 246 8.50 -5.97 -11.55
CA ASN A 246 9.14 -7.13 -10.89
C ASN A 246 8.32 -7.84 -9.81
N ALA A 247 7.34 -7.22 -9.16
CA ALA A 247 6.61 -7.86 -8.05
C ALA A 247 6.01 -9.23 -8.46
N PRO A 248 5.36 -9.40 -9.63
CA PRO A 248 4.84 -10.71 -10.05
C PRO A 248 5.90 -11.80 -10.24
N LYS A 249 7.18 -11.43 -10.37
CA LYS A 249 8.30 -12.37 -10.53
C LYS A 249 8.99 -12.71 -9.22
N GLN A 250 8.72 -12.00 -8.12
CA GLN A 250 9.33 -12.28 -6.83
C GLN A 250 8.65 -13.44 -6.12
N ASP A 251 9.42 -14.31 -5.47
CA ASP A 251 8.87 -15.45 -4.71
C ASP A 251 8.25 -15.04 -3.37
N LYS A 252 8.56 -13.82 -2.89
CA LYS A 252 7.97 -13.17 -1.72
C LYS A 252 7.68 -11.70 -1.99
N THR A 253 6.68 -11.17 -1.30
CA THR A 253 6.29 -9.76 -1.32
C THR A 253 5.93 -9.27 0.08
N GLN A 254 5.58 -7.98 0.17
CA GLN A 254 5.49 -7.21 1.41
C GLN A 254 6.88 -6.95 2.00
N TRP A 255 7.08 -5.78 2.62
CA TRP A 255 8.39 -5.42 3.14
C TRP A 255 8.96 -6.49 4.08
N PRO A 256 8.21 -7.05 5.06
CA PRO A 256 8.71 -8.12 5.91
C PRO A 256 8.81 -9.50 5.24
N GLY A 257 8.40 -9.62 3.97
CA GLY A 257 8.48 -10.87 3.20
C GLY A 257 7.55 -11.98 3.68
N PHE A 258 6.42 -11.63 4.31
CA PHE A 258 5.47 -12.60 4.86
C PHE A 258 4.51 -13.18 3.82
N ALA A 259 4.38 -12.56 2.64
CA ALA A 259 3.49 -13.05 1.59
C ALA A 259 4.29 -13.83 0.54
N ASP A 260 4.08 -15.15 0.45
CA ASP A 260 4.59 -15.94 -0.68
C ASP A 260 3.94 -15.42 -1.97
N ASN A 261 4.68 -15.46 -3.07
CA ASN A 261 4.26 -14.88 -4.34
C ASN A 261 4.82 -15.65 -5.55
N GLY A 262 4.40 -15.24 -6.76
CA GLY A 262 4.92 -15.76 -8.03
C GLY A 262 4.01 -16.75 -8.76
N SER A 263 2.83 -17.05 -8.24
CA SER A 263 1.72 -17.67 -8.97
C SER A 263 0.45 -16.81 -8.88
N ASP A 264 -0.50 -17.04 -9.79
CA ASP A 264 -1.73 -16.25 -9.87
C ASP A 264 -2.56 -16.33 -8.59
N ILE A 265 -2.62 -17.49 -7.95
CA ILE A 265 -3.37 -17.67 -6.69
C ILE A 265 -2.71 -16.95 -5.51
N LEU A 266 -1.37 -16.91 -5.47
CA LEU A 266 -0.62 -16.17 -4.45
C LEU A 266 -0.75 -14.67 -4.66
N GLY A 267 -0.66 -14.21 -5.92
CA GLY A 267 -0.93 -12.83 -6.30
C GLY A 267 -2.36 -12.41 -5.94
N LEU A 268 -3.35 -13.27 -6.20
CA LEU A 268 -4.73 -13.06 -5.79
C LEU A 268 -4.87 -12.98 -4.27
N ALA A 269 -4.26 -13.90 -3.50
CA ALA A 269 -4.29 -13.86 -2.04
C ALA A 269 -3.74 -12.54 -1.47
N ARG A 270 -2.58 -12.10 -1.97
CA ARG A 270 -2.02 -10.78 -1.64
C ARG A 270 -3.02 -9.67 -1.97
N ASN A 271 -3.55 -9.64 -3.20
CA ASN A 271 -4.43 -8.58 -3.68
C ASN A 271 -5.79 -8.54 -2.95
N VAL A 272 -6.33 -9.69 -2.52
CA VAL A 272 -7.55 -9.78 -1.70
C VAL A 272 -7.30 -9.17 -0.31
N GLY A 273 -6.16 -9.48 0.31
CA GLY A 273 -5.77 -8.86 1.58
C GLY A 273 -5.62 -7.35 1.48
N GLU A 274 -4.96 -6.86 0.42
CA GLU A 274 -4.81 -5.43 0.16
C GLU A 274 -6.15 -4.72 -0.03
N VAL A 275 -7.08 -5.27 -0.84
CA VAL A 275 -8.36 -4.58 -1.07
C VAL A 275 -9.25 -4.57 0.19
N MET A 276 -9.25 -5.64 1.00
CA MET A 276 -9.92 -5.61 2.32
C MET A 276 -9.34 -4.50 3.21
N GLY A 277 -8.02 -4.28 3.13
CA GLY A 277 -7.36 -3.16 3.79
C GLY A 277 -7.48 -1.81 3.09
N VAL A 278 -8.01 -1.72 1.87
CA VAL A 278 -8.21 -0.48 1.10
C VAL A 278 -9.68 -0.34 0.72
N PHE A 279 -10.51 -0.19 1.76
CA PHE A 279 -11.96 0.08 1.69
C PHE A 279 -12.81 -1.02 1.04
N GLY A 280 -12.31 -2.26 0.92
CA GLY A 280 -13.19 -3.39 0.62
C GLY A 280 -14.16 -3.64 1.78
N ASN A 281 -15.43 -3.85 1.46
CA ASN A 281 -16.39 -4.38 2.42
C ASN A 281 -16.04 -5.84 2.70
N PHE A 282 -16.02 -6.19 3.99
CA PHE A 282 -15.87 -7.55 4.47
C PHE A 282 -16.68 -7.68 5.76
N GLN A 283 -17.84 -8.34 5.69
CA GLN A 283 -18.74 -8.52 6.84
C GLN A 283 -19.25 -9.97 6.86
N PRO A 284 -18.36 -10.92 7.16
CA PRO A 284 -18.71 -12.33 7.14
C PRO A 284 -19.81 -12.62 8.16
N THR A 285 -20.67 -13.59 7.86
CA THR A 285 -21.75 -14.02 8.77
C THR A 285 -21.55 -15.45 9.21
N ARG A 286 -22.01 -15.76 10.42
CA ARG A 286 -22.00 -17.13 10.95
C ARG A 286 -23.40 -17.74 10.84
N ASP A 287 -23.47 -18.93 10.24
CA ASP A 287 -24.63 -19.83 10.31
C ASP A 287 -24.21 -21.17 10.91
N GLY A 288 -24.54 -21.38 12.18
CA GLY A 288 -24.11 -22.54 12.95
C GLY A 288 -22.58 -22.70 12.99
N LEU A 289 -22.07 -23.77 12.39
CA LEU A 289 -20.64 -24.08 12.32
C LEU A 289 -19.95 -23.54 11.06
N PHE A 290 -20.66 -22.80 10.20
CA PHE A 290 -20.12 -22.28 8.95
C PHE A 290 -19.98 -20.76 9.00
N ILE A 291 -18.92 -20.26 8.37
CA ILE A 291 -18.75 -18.83 8.07
C ILE A 291 -18.99 -18.63 6.58
N ASP A 292 -19.88 -17.69 6.26
CA ASP A 292 -20.04 -17.13 4.92
C ASP A 292 -19.10 -15.93 4.81
N PHE A 293 -18.00 -16.10 4.08
CA PHE A 293 -16.98 -15.07 3.84
C PHE A 293 -17.38 -14.12 2.70
N LEU A 294 -18.36 -14.49 1.88
CA LEU A 294 -18.83 -13.70 0.74
C LEU A 294 -20.00 -12.78 1.11
N ASN A 295 -20.60 -12.93 2.29
CA ASN A 295 -21.63 -12.02 2.79
C ASN A 295 -21.11 -10.58 2.88
N ASN A 296 -21.83 -9.67 2.21
CA ASN A 296 -21.46 -8.26 2.04
C ASN A 296 -19.94 -8.05 1.83
N ASN A 297 -19.38 -8.86 0.93
CA ASN A 297 -17.99 -8.79 0.52
C ASN A 297 -17.89 -8.11 -0.85
N SER A 298 -17.10 -7.05 -0.96
CA SER A 298 -17.00 -6.27 -2.21
C SER A 298 -15.78 -6.62 -3.06
N VAL A 299 -14.97 -7.62 -2.69
CA VAL A 299 -13.82 -8.08 -3.47
C VAL A 299 -14.24 -8.37 -4.92
N ASN A 300 -13.58 -7.73 -5.88
CA ASN A 300 -13.83 -7.95 -7.30
C ASN A 300 -12.74 -8.86 -7.89
N PHE A 301 -12.96 -10.18 -7.84
CA PHE A 301 -11.99 -11.18 -8.29
C PHE A 301 -11.54 -10.98 -9.75
N ASP A 302 -12.47 -10.71 -10.66
CA ASP A 302 -12.15 -10.41 -12.07
C ASP A 302 -11.27 -9.15 -12.20
N GLY A 303 -11.59 -8.14 -11.39
CA GLY A 303 -10.81 -6.91 -11.30
C GLY A 303 -9.39 -7.14 -10.80
N LEU A 304 -9.24 -7.91 -9.72
CA LEU A 304 -7.96 -8.28 -9.14
C LEU A 304 -7.11 -9.12 -10.08
N GLN A 305 -7.71 -10.09 -10.77
CA GLN A 305 -7.00 -10.89 -11.77
C GLN A 305 -6.47 -10.02 -12.91
N LYS A 306 -7.29 -9.10 -13.43
CA LYS A 306 -6.86 -8.16 -14.48
C LYS A 306 -5.76 -7.21 -13.99
N LEU A 307 -5.83 -6.75 -12.74
CA LEU A 307 -4.76 -5.95 -12.15
C LEU A 307 -3.45 -6.73 -12.03
N GLU A 308 -3.49 -8.01 -11.67
CA GLU A 308 -2.31 -8.88 -11.64
C GLU A 308 -1.73 -9.07 -13.04
N ASP A 309 -2.58 -9.28 -14.06
CA ASP A 309 -2.15 -9.40 -15.45
C ASP A 309 -1.55 -8.11 -15.99
N LEU A 310 -2.08 -6.95 -15.58
CA LEU A 310 -1.49 -5.65 -15.85
C LEU A 310 -0.14 -5.50 -15.15
N ALA A 311 -0.04 -5.86 -13.86
CA ALA A 311 1.21 -5.78 -13.10
C ALA A 311 2.34 -6.62 -13.75
N LYS A 312 2.02 -7.77 -14.34
CA LYS A 312 2.98 -8.59 -15.11
C LYS A 312 3.52 -7.90 -16.36
N LYS A 313 2.75 -6.96 -16.94
CA LYS A 313 3.15 -6.17 -18.12
C LYS A 313 3.96 -4.94 -17.77
N ILE A 314 3.86 -4.42 -16.54
CA ILE A 314 4.64 -3.25 -16.09
C ILE A 314 6.12 -3.64 -16.01
N GLY A 315 6.90 -3.22 -17.00
CA GLY A 315 8.34 -3.38 -16.98
C GLY A 315 9.03 -2.36 -16.06
N PRO A 316 10.28 -2.65 -15.63
CA PRO A 316 11.12 -1.67 -14.96
C PRO A 316 11.31 -0.43 -15.84
N PRO A 317 11.08 0.79 -15.31
CA PRO A 317 11.23 2.01 -16.09
C PRO A 317 12.67 2.19 -16.54
N LYS A 318 12.87 2.40 -17.84
CA LYS A 318 14.18 2.73 -18.40
C LYS A 318 14.58 4.14 -17.99
N TRP A 319 15.85 4.31 -17.68
CA TRP A 319 16.45 5.62 -17.44
C TRP A 319 16.38 6.47 -18.71
N PRO A 320 15.65 7.60 -18.70
CA PRO A 320 15.36 8.37 -19.91
C PRO A 320 16.50 9.33 -20.33
N TRP A 321 17.56 9.45 -19.51
CA TRP A 321 18.68 10.35 -19.77
C TRP A 321 19.92 9.58 -20.24
N SER A 322 20.99 10.31 -20.57
CA SER A 322 22.27 9.69 -20.94
C SER A 322 22.89 8.91 -19.79
N VAL A 323 23.62 7.84 -20.14
CA VAL A 323 24.46 7.05 -19.23
C VAL A 323 25.88 6.98 -19.78
N ASP A 324 26.87 7.15 -18.93
CA ASP A 324 28.26 6.83 -19.23
C ASP A 324 28.46 5.31 -19.19
N ALA A 325 28.44 4.68 -20.36
CA ALA A 325 28.55 3.24 -20.50
C ALA A 325 29.88 2.67 -19.94
N THR A 326 30.98 3.43 -20.00
CA THR A 326 32.28 2.98 -19.49
C THR A 326 32.28 2.97 -17.97
N LEU A 327 31.73 4.02 -17.37
CA LEU A 327 31.60 4.13 -15.92
C LEU A 327 30.57 3.13 -15.37
N ALA A 328 29.45 2.92 -16.06
CA ALA A 328 28.47 1.90 -15.71
C ALA A 328 29.05 0.48 -15.76
N ALA A 329 29.92 0.16 -16.74
CA ALA A 329 30.61 -1.12 -16.79
C ALA A 329 31.53 -1.34 -15.57
N LYS A 330 32.23 -0.30 -15.11
CA LYS A 330 33.00 -0.35 -13.85
C LYS A 330 32.08 -0.54 -12.64
N GLY A 331 30.96 0.17 -12.62
CA GLY A 331 29.94 0.06 -11.57
C GLY A 331 29.34 -1.33 -11.46
N LYS A 332 29.15 -2.01 -12.59
CA LYS A 332 28.73 -3.42 -12.62
C LYS A 332 29.74 -4.31 -11.88
N THR A 333 31.04 -4.13 -12.12
CA THR A 333 32.08 -4.88 -11.39
C THR A 333 32.03 -4.60 -9.89
N VAL A 334 31.72 -3.36 -9.45
CA VAL A 334 31.51 -3.05 -8.03
C VAL A 334 30.27 -3.76 -7.49
N PHE A 335 29.15 -3.71 -8.21
CA PHE A 335 27.89 -4.36 -7.84
C PHE A 335 28.05 -5.88 -7.64
N GLU A 336 28.87 -6.52 -8.48
CA GLU A 336 29.10 -7.97 -8.49
C GLU A 336 30.14 -8.46 -7.45
N ARG A 337 30.75 -7.56 -6.66
CA ARG A 337 31.64 -7.96 -5.56
C ARG A 337 30.89 -8.75 -4.48
N ALA A 338 31.64 -9.38 -3.57
CA ALA A 338 31.08 -9.95 -2.36
C ALA A 338 30.47 -8.85 -1.47
N ALA A 339 29.44 -9.17 -0.68
CA ALA A 339 28.80 -8.18 0.18
C ALA A 339 29.77 -7.60 1.23
N ALA A 340 30.71 -8.42 1.71
CA ALA A 340 31.78 -7.99 2.63
C ALA A 340 32.70 -6.91 2.03
N ASP A 341 32.83 -6.87 0.70
CA ASP A 341 33.64 -5.90 -0.04
C ASP A 341 32.80 -4.73 -0.60
N GLY A 342 31.57 -4.57 -0.12
CA GLY A 342 30.63 -3.53 -0.54
C GLY A 342 29.86 -3.84 -1.84
N GLY A 343 29.88 -5.10 -2.31
CA GLY A 343 29.05 -5.55 -3.41
C GLY A 343 27.58 -5.70 -3.04
N CYS A 344 26.72 -5.81 -4.06
CA CYS A 344 25.26 -5.78 -3.89
C CYS A 344 24.58 -7.06 -4.39
N GLN A 345 25.19 -7.79 -5.34
CA GLN A 345 24.53 -8.89 -6.06
C GLN A 345 24.08 -10.06 -5.17
N GLU A 346 24.73 -10.25 -4.02
CA GLU A 346 24.40 -11.36 -3.12
C GLU A 346 22.98 -11.25 -2.58
N CYS A 347 22.53 -10.02 -2.31
CA CYS A 347 21.21 -9.70 -1.81
C CYS A 347 20.24 -9.26 -2.92
N HIS A 348 20.75 -8.48 -3.88
CA HIS A 348 19.95 -7.72 -4.85
C HIS A 348 20.06 -8.22 -6.30
N GLY A 349 20.93 -9.20 -6.56
CA GLY A 349 21.09 -9.79 -7.88
C GLY A 349 19.90 -10.70 -8.23
N GLN A 350 19.56 -10.77 -9.53
CA GLN A 350 18.57 -11.73 -10.00
C GLN A 350 19.09 -13.17 -9.82
N LYS A 351 18.43 -13.95 -8.96
CA LYS A 351 18.70 -15.37 -8.73
C LYS A 351 17.42 -16.17 -8.91
N ALA A 352 17.52 -17.42 -9.34
CA ALA A 352 16.35 -18.30 -9.45
C ALA A 352 15.71 -18.50 -8.07
N GLY A 353 14.40 -18.26 -7.97
CA GLY A 353 13.59 -18.49 -6.77
C GLY A 353 12.85 -19.83 -6.82
N LYS A 354 11.76 -19.93 -6.06
CA LYS A 354 10.86 -21.09 -6.09
C LYS A 354 10.15 -21.21 -7.45
N GLU A 355 10.10 -22.41 -8.02
CA GLU A 355 9.20 -22.68 -9.14
C GLU A 355 7.76 -22.80 -8.62
N ARG A 356 6.82 -22.13 -9.27
CA ARG A 356 5.39 -22.10 -8.87
C ARG A 356 4.51 -22.71 -9.95
N PHE A 357 3.30 -23.14 -9.59
CA PHE A 357 2.36 -23.70 -10.55
C PHE A 357 1.94 -22.67 -11.63
N PRO A 358 1.72 -23.09 -12.90
CA PRO A 358 2.01 -24.41 -13.46
C PRO A 358 3.49 -24.66 -13.71
N PHE A 359 4.29 -23.65 -14.08
CA PHE A 359 5.75 -23.73 -14.29
C PHE A 359 6.38 -22.30 -14.24
N GLN A 360 5.88 -21.44 -13.35
CA GLN A 360 6.31 -20.06 -13.24
C GLN A 360 7.66 -19.98 -12.51
N LYS A 361 8.69 -19.48 -13.20
CA LYS A 361 10.01 -19.24 -12.62
C LYS A 361 10.04 -17.89 -11.93
N THR A 362 10.22 -17.91 -10.61
CA THR A 362 10.35 -16.69 -9.81
C THR A 362 11.82 -16.30 -9.62
N TRP A 363 12.03 -15.13 -9.04
CA TRP A 363 13.28 -14.65 -8.49
C TRP A 363 13.27 -14.87 -6.98
N ALA A 364 14.40 -15.34 -6.46
CA ALA A 364 14.58 -15.44 -5.02
C ALA A 364 14.55 -14.04 -4.42
N THR A 365 13.76 -13.86 -3.36
CA THR A 365 13.69 -12.63 -2.58
C THR A 365 14.27 -12.87 -1.19
N PRO A 366 15.57 -12.58 -0.96
CA PRO A 366 16.19 -12.74 0.35
C PRO A 366 15.50 -11.85 1.39
N ILE A 367 15.20 -12.40 2.57
CA ILE A 367 14.64 -11.65 3.70
C ILE A 367 15.73 -11.51 4.75
N GLN A 368 16.21 -10.29 4.98
CA GLN A 368 17.43 -10.04 5.75
C GLN A 368 17.25 -8.89 6.72
N ASN A 369 17.74 -9.05 7.94
CA ASN A 369 17.93 -7.93 8.86
C ASN A 369 19.28 -7.28 8.54
N VAL A 370 19.23 -6.06 8.04
CA VAL A 370 20.39 -5.23 7.69
C VAL A 370 20.54 -4.02 8.62
N GLY A 371 19.92 -4.07 9.81
CA GLY A 371 19.97 -3.02 10.82
C GLY A 371 19.09 -1.81 10.53
N THR A 372 18.08 -1.95 9.66
CA THR A 372 17.11 -0.88 9.35
C THR A 372 15.98 -0.82 10.38
N ASP A 373 15.16 0.22 10.30
CA ASP A 373 14.04 0.46 11.21
C ASP A 373 13.17 -0.79 11.46
N THR A 374 12.80 -1.09 12.71
CA THR A 374 12.09 -2.34 13.06
C THR A 374 10.58 -2.19 13.27
N ARG A 375 10.03 -0.98 13.13
CA ARG A 375 8.68 -0.66 13.60
C ARG A 375 7.58 -1.40 12.86
N GLU A 376 7.71 -1.56 11.53
CA GLU A 376 6.73 -2.31 10.72
C GLU A 376 6.66 -3.77 11.16
N TYR A 377 7.81 -4.35 11.51
CA TYR A 377 7.88 -5.75 11.92
C TYR A 377 7.10 -6.03 13.20
N ASP A 378 7.05 -5.07 14.14
CA ASP A 378 6.30 -5.20 15.40
C ASP A 378 4.78 -5.31 15.17
N ILE A 379 4.27 -4.74 14.07
CA ILE A 379 2.83 -4.79 13.73
C ILE A 379 2.36 -6.22 13.50
N LEU A 380 3.21 -7.08 12.94
CA LEU A 380 2.85 -8.47 12.68
C LEU A 380 2.46 -9.21 13.97
N GLY A 381 3.01 -8.80 15.12
CA GLY A 381 2.68 -9.34 16.44
C GLY A 381 1.38 -8.83 17.06
N TRP A 382 0.62 -7.95 16.38
CA TRP A 382 -0.65 -7.43 16.89
C TRP A 382 -1.67 -8.53 17.13
N THR A 383 -2.45 -8.38 18.20
CA THR A 383 -3.57 -9.25 18.54
C THR A 383 -4.89 -8.50 18.48
N ALA A 384 -5.96 -9.20 18.15
CA ALA A 384 -7.31 -8.65 18.07
C ALA A 384 -8.35 -9.70 18.47
N LYS A 385 -9.53 -9.24 18.90
CA LYS A 385 -10.70 -10.10 19.09
C LYS A 385 -11.18 -10.62 17.74
N SER A 386 -11.41 -11.92 17.62
CA SER A 386 -11.81 -12.56 16.35
C SER A 386 -13.29 -12.35 16.00
N GLY A 387 -14.11 -11.86 16.94
CA GLY A 387 -15.52 -11.51 16.68
C GLY A 387 -16.33 -12.64 16.05
N VAL A 388 -17.05 -12.33 14.96
CA VAL A 388 -17.83 -13.32 14.19
C VAL A 388 -16.96 -14.43 13.59
N LEU A 389 -15.63 -14.32 13.57
CA LEU A 389 -14.71 -15.35 13.08
C LEU A 389 -14.16 -16.27 14.18
N LYS A 390 -14.56 -16.10 15.45
CA LYS A 390 -14.13 -17.00 16.55
C LYS A 390 -14.28 -18.50 16.19
N GLY A 391 -13.21 -19.27 16.29
CA GLY A 391 -13.19 -20.70 16.00
C GLY A 391 -13.26 -21.06 14.52
N ALA A 392 -13.33 -20.08 13.61
CA ALA A 392 -13.25 -20.34 12.18
C ALA A 392 -11.84 -20.80 11.80
N TYR A 393 -11.74 -21.73 10.86
CA TYR A 393 -10.48 -22.13 10.22
C TYR A 393 -10.70 -22.68 8.83
N ILE A 394 -9.65 -22.68 8.03
CA ILE A 394 -9.64 -23.31 6.71
C ILE A 394 -8.91 -24.66 6.82
N PRO A 395 -9.58 -25.81 6.64
CA PRO A 395 -9.02 -27.13 6.96
C PRO A 395 -7.67 -27.49 6.33
N PHE A 396 -7.33 -26.86 5.20
CA PHE A 396 -6.08 -27.09 4.47
C PHE A 396 -5.04 -25.98 4.66
N ALA A 397 -5.34 -24.90 5.41
CA ALA A 397 -4.49 -23.71 5.43
C ALA A 397 -4.36 -23.00 6.79
N THR A 398 -5.37 -23.02 7.65
CA THR A 398 -5.34 -22.27 8.93
C THR A 398 -5.80 -23.10 10.12
N LYS A 399 -5.45 -22.64 11.32
CA LYS A 399 -5.89 -23.22 12.61
C LYS A 399 -7.14 -22.49 13.13
N PRO A 400 -7.97 -23.13 13.98
CA PRO A 400 -9.11 -22.49 14.64
C PRO A 400 -8.71 -21.19 15.33
N LEU A 401 -9.36 -20.08 14.93
CA LEU A 401 -9.13 -18.78 15.54
C LEU A 401 -9.58 -18.77 17.00
N LYS A 402 -8.73 -18.24 17.88
CA LYS A 402 -9.06 -18.03 19.30
C LYS A 402 -10.02 -16.84 19.48
N GLU A 403 -10.56 -16.65 20.69
CA GLU A 403 -11.34 -15.45 21.04
C GLU A 403 -10.54 -14.16 20.76
N THR A 404 -9.28 -14.16 21.19
CA THR A 404 -8.27 -13.17 20.81
C THR A 404 -7.12 -13.93 20.15
N ASP A 405 -6.76 -13.52 18.94
CA ASP A 405 -5.74 -14.16 18.12
C ASP A 405 -4.82 -13.11 17.49
N LEU A 406 -3.77 -13.54 16.78
CA LEU A 406 -2.98 -12.64 15.94
C LEU A 406 -3.88 -12.01 14.88
N ALA A 407 -3.78 -10.71 14.69
CA ALA A 407 -4.44 -10.02 13.58
C ALA A 407 -4.03 -10.64 12.22
N PHE A 408 -2.78 -11.12 12.13
CA PHE A 408 -2.27 -11.90 11.01
C PHE A 408 -3.10 -13.17 10.73
N ASN A 409 -3.46 -13.94 11.76
CA ASN A 409 -4.25 -15.17 11.60
C ASN A 409 -5.68 -14.86 11.16
N ILE A 410 -6.26 -13.77 11.68
CA ILE A 410 -7.59 -13.28 11.28
C ILE A 410 -7.56 -12.87 9.81
N LEU A 411 -6.55 -12.10 9.37
CA LEU A 411 -6.35 -11.74 7.96
C LEU A 411 -6.22 -12.98 7.08
N SER A 412 -5.32 -13.91 7.43
CA SER A 412 -5.07 -15.12 6.65
C SER A 412 -6.34 -15.95 6.47
N THR A 413 -7.07 -16.20 7.56
CA THR A 413 -8.36 -16.93 7.51
C THR A 413 -9.40 -16.19 6.67
N SER A 414 -9.49 -14.86 6.78
CA SER A 414 -10.44 -14.04 6.02
C SER A 414 -10.17 -14.09 4.51
N VAL A 415 -8.90 -13.94 4.11
CA VAL A 415 -8.48 -13.96 2.70
C VAL A 415 -8.66 -15.34 2.09
N ILE A 416 -8.12 -16.38 2.75
CA ILE A 416 -8.17 -17.75 2.22
C ILE A 416 -9.61 -18.26 2.21
N GLY A 417 -10.42 -17.93 3.22
CA GLY A 417 -11.85 -18.25 3.24
C GLY A 417 -12.61 -17.59 2.09
N THR A 418 -12.38 -16.30 1.86
CA THR A 418 -12.98 -15.54 0.74
C THR A 418 -12.64 -16.16 -0.62
N ILE A 419 -11.37 -16.52 -0.84
CA ILE A 419 -10.92 -17.15 -2.09
C ILE A 419 -11.50 -18.56 -2.24
N GLY A 420 -11.42 -19.37 -1.19
CA GLY A 420 -11.91 -20.75 -1.21
C GLY A 420 -13.41 -20.83 -1.51
N GLU A 421 -14.20 -19.99 -0.87
CA GLU A 421 -15.65 -19.94 -1.08
C GLU A 421 -16.02 -19.43 -2.48
N HIS A 422 -15.30 -18.42 -2.99
CA HIS A 422 -15.48 -17.94 -4.36
C HIS A 422 -15.24 -19.06 -5.38
N VAL A 423 -14.10 -19.75 -5.31
CA VAL A 423 -13.74 -20.81 -6.27
C VAL A 423 -14.73 -21.98 -6.24
N LEU A 424 -15.24 -22.35 -5.07
CA LEU A 424 -16.27 -23.38 -4.96
C LEU A 424 -17.62 -22.95 -5.53
N SER A 425 -18.02 -21.70 -5.32
CA SER A 425 -19.30 -21.17 -5.83
C SER A 425 -19.41 -21.22 -7.36
N PHE A 426 -18.27 -21.18 -8.07
CA PHE A 426 -18.19 -21.32 -9.53
C PHE A 426 -18.00 -22.77 -10.02
N SER A 427 -17.60 -23.70 -9.15
CA SER A 427 -17.45 -25.11 -9.49
C SER A 427 -18.83 -25.80 -9.50
N LYS A 428 -19.46 -25.85 -10.69
CA LYS A 428 -20.79 -26.47 -10.90
C LYS A 428 -20.88 -27.86 -10.26
N GLY A 429 -21.60 -27.97 -9.13
CA GLY A 429 -21.98 -29.24 -8.51
C GLY A 429 -21.48 -29.47 -7.08
N ALA A 430 -20.60 -28.63 -6.53
CA ALA A 430 -20.26 -28.68 -5.10
C ALA A 430 -21.23 -27.80 -4.31
N SER A 431 -21.86 -28.34 -3.27
CA SER A 431 -22.63 -27.51 -2.33
C SER A 431 -21.67 -26.52 -1.66
N PRO A 432 -22.04 -25.23 -1.45
CA PRO A 432 -21.18 -24.22 -0.80
C PRO A 432 -20.59 -24.66 0.55
N ARG A 433 -21.21 -25.67 1.18
CA ARG A 433 -20.80 -26.31 2.43
C ARG A 433 -19.50 -27.14 2.37
N ALA A 434 -18.92 -27.41 1.20
CA ALA A 434 -17.84 -28.40 1.07
C ALA A 434 -16.45 -27.95 1.58
N LEU A 435 -16.14 -26.64 1.61
CA LEU A 435 -14.95 -26.08 2.27
C LEU A 435 -15.29 -24.94 3.24
N GLY A 436 -16.57 -24.76 3.58
CA GLY A 436 -16.98 -23.80 4.60
C GLY A 436 -16.20 -24.10 5.87
N ALA A 437 -15.50 -23.09 6.41
CA ALA A 437 -14.72 -23.20 7.61
C ALA A 437 -15.53 -23.92 8.69
N SER A 438 -15.17 -25.16 9.03
CA SER A 438 -15.84 -25.87 10.11
C SER A 438 -15.44 -25.20 11.41
N VAL A 439 -16.38 -24.82 12.26
CA VAL A 439 -16.05 -24.34 13.60
C VAL A 439 -15.86 -25.55 14.53
N GLN A 440 -14.76 -25.61 15.28
CA GLN A 440 -14.63 -26.63 16.31
C GLN A 440 -15.47 -26.19 17.53
N SER A 441 -16.57 -26.89 17.80
CA SER A 441 -17.30 -26.71 19.06
C SER A 441 -16.48 -27.32 20.20
N GLU A 442 -16.43 -26.68 21.36
CA GLU A 442 -15.74 -27.20 22.55
C GLU A 442 -16.30 -28.55 23.09
N ALA A 443 -17.22 -29.23 22.38
CA ALA A 443 -17.72 -30.54 22.79
C ALA A 443 -18.33 -31.42 21.67
N ALA A 444 -17.74 -31.54 20.45
CA ALA A 444 -18.28 -32.46 19.43
C ALA A 444 -17.22 -33.40 18.79
N PRO A 445 -17.37 -34.74 18.91
CA PRO A 445 -16.57 -35.70 18.15
C PRO A 445 -17.06 -35.72 16.70
N GLY A 446 -16.21 -35.27 15.76
CA GLY A 446 -16.53 -35.26 14.32
C GLY A 446 -16.01 -34.07 13.51
N ALA A 447 -14.99 -33.34 13.99
CA ALA A 447 -14.36 -32.29 13.20
C ALA A 447 -13.81 -32.87 11.88
N PRO A 448 -14.00 -32.18 10.73
CA PRO A 448 -13.36 -32.58 9.48
C PRO A 448 -11.84 -32.67 9.68
N GLN A 449 -11.26 -33.80 9.29
CA GLN A 449 -9.80 -33.99 9.32
C GLN A 449 -9.13 -32.94 8.41
N PRO A 450 -7.91 -32.47 8.76
CA PRO A 450 -7.12 -31.62 7.86
C PRO A 450 -7.05 -32.26 6.47
N VAL A 451 -7.40 -31.50 5.45
CA VAL A 451 -7.32 -31.97 4.06
C VAL A 451 -5.90 -31.73 3.58
N ASP A 452 -5.26 -32.77 3.06
CA ASP A 452 -3.94 -32.65 2.45
C ASP A 452 -4.02 -31.68 1.26
N ALA A 453 -3.22 -30.62 1.30
CA ALA A 453 -3.17 -29.59 0.26
C ALA A 453 -2.87 -30.16 -1.13
N THR A 454 -2.20 -31.31 -1.23
CA THR A 454 -1.95 -32.00 -2.50
C THR A 454 -3.22 -32.51 -3.17
N GLN A 455 -4.32 -32.66 -2.43
CA GLN A 455 -5.63 -33.07 -2.94
C GLN A 455 -6.46 -31.90 -3.48
N LEU A 456 -6.00 -30.65 -3.27
CA LEU A 456 -6.64 -29.48 -3.87
C LEU A 456 -6.40 -29.45 -5.39
N PRO A 457 -7.32 -28.86 -6.18
CA PRO A 457 -7.05 -28.51 -7.56
C PRO A 457 -5.69 -27.80 -7.67
N ALA A 458 -4.92 -28.11 -8.71
CA ALA A 458 -3.53 -27.66 -8.81
C ALA A 458 -3.36 -26.13 -8.68
N VAL A 459 -4.35 -25.36 -9.16
CA VAL A 459 -4.41 -23.90 -9.03
C VAL A 459 -4.52 -23.38 -7.58
N LEU A 460 -4.95 -24.21 -6.64
CA LEU A 460 -5.11 -23.88 -5.21
C LEU A 460 -3.99 -24.43 -4.33
N GLN A 461 -3.08 -25.27 -4.85
CA GLN A 461 -2.06 -25.95 -4.04
C GLN A 461 -1.07 -24.99 -3.37
N ASP A 462 -0.83 -23.81 -3.96
CA ASP A 462 0.00 -22.77 -3.35
C ASP A 462 -0.73 -21.96 -2.26
N LEU A 463 -2.06 -21.96 -2.24
CA LEU A 463 -2.88 -21.10 -1.36
C LEU A 463 -2.61 -21.29 0.15
N PRO A 464 -2.39 -22.51 0.69
CA PRO A 464 -2.00 -22.68 2.10
C PRO A 464 -0.71 -21.93 2.48
N GLY A 465 0.19 -21.72 1.51
CA GLY A 465 1.46 -21.04 1.71
C GLY A 465 1.40 -19.53 1.56
N ALA A 466 0.23 -18.95 1.25
CA ALA A 466 0.09 -17.54 0.88
C ALA A 466 0.65 -16.56 1.92
N PHE A 467 0.44 -16.84 3.21
CA PHE A 467 0.93 -16.00 4.30
C PHE A 467 1.73 -16.82 5.31
N ARG A 468 2.99 -16.42 5.53
CA ARG A 468 3.91 -17.03 6.48
C ARG A 468 4.18 -16.07 7.62
N PHE A 469 3.58 -16.34 8.78
CA PHE A 469 3.83 -15.54 9.98
C PHE A 469 5.30 -15.64 10.39
N PRO A 470 6.02 -14.51 10.53
CA PRO A 470 7.37 -14.55 11.06
C PRO A 470 7.34 -14.70 12.58
N GLU A 471 7.69 -15.88 13.09
CA GLU A 471 7.64 -16.19 14.54
C GLU A 471 8.37 -15.16 15.42
N ALA A 472 9.45 -14.56 14.90
CA ALA A 472 10.21 -13.50 15.57
C ALA A 472 9.41 -12.21 15.83
N ALA A 473 8.25 -12.01 15.19
CA ALA A 473 7.39 -10.85 15.42
C ALA A 473 6.48 -10.99 16.65
N ALA A 474 6.22 -12.22 17.12
CA ALA A 474 5.43 -12.43 18.32
C ALA A 474 6.27 -12.14 19.58
N THR A 475 5.71 -11.35 20.51
CA THR A 475 6.29 -11.14 21.84
C THR A 475 6.29 -12.45 22.65
N PRO A 476 7.18 -12.61 23.64
CA PRO A 476 7.15 -13.78 24.54
C PRO A 476 5.76 -13.98 25.17
N GLU A 477 5.09 -12.89 25.56
CA GLU A 477 3.75 -12.92 26.14
C GLU A 477 2.71 -13.40 25.14
N THR A 478 2.77 -12.92 23.89
CA THR A 478 1.88 -13.37 22.82
C THR A 478 2.11 -14.85 22.50
N ARG A 479 3.37 -15.30 22.44
CA ARG A 479 3.67 -16.72 22.22
C ARG A 479 3.11 -17.61 23.32
N LEU A 480 3.26 -17.19 24.58
CA LEU A 480 2.70 -17.92 25.73
C LEU A 480 1.17 -17.93 25.71
N ARG A 481 0.53 -16.77 25.51
CA ARG A 481 -0.94 -16.65 25.48
C ARG A 481 -1.57 -17.43 24.34
N LEU A 482 -0.93 -17.45 23.17
CA LEU A 482 -1.43 -18.11 21.99
C LEU A 482 -0.91 -19.54 21.84
N ASP A 483 -0.21 -20.08 22.84
CA ASP A 483 0.38 -21.43 22.83
C ASP A 483 1.16 -21.71 21.54
N MET A 484 1.92 -20.71 21.10
CA MET A 484 2.80 -20.81 19.95
C MET A 484 4.05 -21.55 20.42
N GLY A 485 4.03 -22.88 20.31
CA GLY A 485 5.18 -23.72 20.64
C GLY A 485 6.46 -23.24 19.94
N ALA A 486 7.62 -23.49 20.55
CA ALA A 486 8.91 -23.26 19.91
C ALA A 486 9.03 -24.15 18.66
N GLY A 487 8.70 -23.63 17.48
CA GLY A 487 8.68 -24.38 16.22
C GLY A 487 7.28 -24.69 15.67
N SER A 488 6.32 -23.75 15.71
CA SER A 488 5.08 -23.84 14.94
C SER A 488 5.36 -23.55 13.45
N SER A 489 6.31 -24.27 12.86
CA SER A 489 6.64 -24.20 11.45
C SER A 489 5.50 -24.80 10.64
N ASN A 490 4.84 -23.99 9.83
CA ASN A 490 4.37 -24.51 8.54
C ASN A 490 5.60 -25.13 7.85
N THR A 491 5.51 -26.42 7.59
CA THR A 491 6.60 -27.32 7.22
C THR A 491 7.24 -26.93 5.89
N ASP A 492 8.24 -26.07 5.93
CA ASP A 492 9.40 -26.07 5.02
C ASP A 492 10.63 -26.10 5.94
N ALA A 493 11.04 -27.29 6.36
CA ALA A 493 12.02 -27.55 7.41
C ALA A 493 13.49 -27.22 7.07
N ALA A 494 13.76 -26.16 6.28
CA ALA A 494 15.11 -25.87 5.79
C ALA A 494 15.58 -24.42 5.94
N THR A 495 14.77 -23.49 6.47
CA THR A 495 15.20 -22.09 6.63
C THR A 495 14.81 -21.55 8.00
N PRO A 496 15.77 -21.08 8.82
CA PRO A 496 15.47 -20.38 10.06
C PRO A 496 14.53 -19.21 9.79
N ALA A 497 13.59 -18.94 10.71
CA ALA A 497 12.76 -17.74 10.63
C ALA A 497 13.67 -16.50 10.56
N PRO A 498 13.35 -15.51 9.69
CA PRO A 498 14.15 -14.30 9.61
C PRO A 498 14.22 -13.61 10.99
N PRO A 499 15.38 -13.02 11.34
CA PRO A 499 15.51 -12.26 12.58
C PRO A 499 14.52 -11.08 12.58
N LYS A 500 14.17 -10.57 13.78
CA LYS A 500 13.33 -9.38 13.94
C LYS A 500 13.87 -8.22 13.09
N GLY A 501 13.00 -7.51 12.38
CA GLY A 501 13.40 -6.40 11.51
C GLY A 501 14.05 -6.83 10.19
N ALA A 502 13.82 -8.07 9.76
CA ALA A 502 14.25 -8.53 8.46
C ALA A 502 13.24 -8.11 7.37
N TYR A 503 13.77 -7.56 6.28
CA TYR A 503 12.99 -7.09 5.14
C TYR A 503 13.50 -7.69 3.83
N GLU A 504 12.67 -7.66 2.81
CA GLU A 504 13.01 -8.14 1.48
C GLU A 504 14.15 -7.35 0.82
N SER A 505 15.06 -8.07 0.18
CA SER A 505 16.11 -7.55 -0.70
C SER A 505 15.69 -7.77 -2.15
N ARG A 506 14.99 -6.81 -2.74
CA ARG A 506 14.46 -6.94 -4.10
C ARG A 506 15.55 -6.84 -5.17
N VAL A 507 15.29 -7.45 -6.32
CA VAL A 507 16.05 -7.16 -7.55
C VAL A 507 15.89 -5.68 -7.93
N LEU A 508 17.00 -5.00 -8.23
CA LEU A 508 17.05 -3.54 -8.35
C LEU A 508 16.71 -2.99 -9.75
N TYR A 509 16.08 -3.78 -10.63
CA TYR A 509 15.67 -3.22 -11.93
C TYR A 509 14.66 -2.08 -11.75
N GLY A 510 14.94 -0.92 -12.35
CA GLY A 510 14.17 0.32 -12.20
C GLY A 510 14.36 1.04 -10.87
N ILE A 511 15.38 0.70 -10.06
CA ILE A 511 15.58 1.26 -8.70
C ILE A 511 15.68 2.79 -8.68
N TRP A 512 16.17 3.38 -9.76
CA TRP A 512 16.28 4.84 -9.89
C TRP A 512 14.93 5.53 -9.64
N ALA A 513 13.82 4.92 -10.07
CA ALA A 513 12.49 5.50 -10.00
C ALA A 513 11.79 5.34 -8.62
N ALA A 514 12.48 4.76 -7.63
CA ALA A 514 11.84 4.30 -6.39
C ALA A 514 12.08 5.20 -5.16
N ALA A 515 12.79 6.33 -5.30
CA ALA A 515 13.15 7.21 -4.18
C ALA A 515 11.92 7.77 -3.43
N PRO A 516 11.99 8.08 -2.13
CA PRO A 516 13.11 7.82 -1.22
C PRO A 516 13.34 6.31 -0.99
N TYR A 517 14.51 5.98 -0.44
CA TYR A 517 15.01 4.62 -0.25
C TYR A 517 14.84 4.13 1.21
N LEU A 518 15.14 2.85 1.41
CA LEU A 518 14.74 2.01 2.56
C LEU A 518 13.22 1.74 2.61
N HIS A 519 12.80 0.73 3.37
CA HIS A 519 11.38 0.35 3.46
C HIS A 519 10.49 1.48 3.99
N ASN A 520 11.03 2.36 4.85
CA ASN A 520 10.34 3.49 5.45
C ASN A 520 10.59 4.84 4.75
N GLY A 521 11.25 4.86 3.59
CA GLY A 521 11.49 6.08 2.81
C GLY A 521 12.27 7.16 3.58
N SER A 522 13.23 6.77 4.43
CA SER A 522 14.02 7.66 5.29
C SER A 522 15.31 8.17 4.64
N VAL A 523 15.66 7.73 3.42
CA VAL A 523 16.90 8.12 2.73
C VAL A 523 16.58 8.74 1.37
N ALA A 524 16.95 10.00 1.16
CA ALA A 524 16.49 10.80 0.02
C ALA A 524 16.95 10.28 -1.35
N SER A 525 18.18 9.75 -1.45
CA SER A 525 18.81 9.37 -2.73
C SER A 525 19.70 8.13 -2.59
N LEU A 526 20.04 7.47 -3.70
CA LEU A 526 21.01 6.36 -3.66
C LEU A 526 22.39 6.84 -3.25
N ALA A 527 22.79 8.05 -3.65
CA ALA A 527 24.04 8.65 -3.18
C ALA A 527 24.05 8.84 -1.66
N GLU A 528 22.92 9.20 -1.07
CA GLU A 528 22.77 9.31 0.39
C GLU A 528 22.83 7.93 1.07
N LEU A 529 22.26 6.89 0.44
CA LEU A 529 22.30 5.53 0.95
C LEU A 529 23.72 4.97 1.05
N LEU A 530 24.62 5.39 0.14
CA LEU A 530 26.05 5.05 0.13
C LEU A 530 26.90 5.86 1.13
N LYS A 531 26.28 6.64 2.01
CA LYS A 531 26.93 7.21 3.20
C LYS A 531 26.66 6.34 4.42
N PRO A 532 27.60 6.29 5.38
CA PRO A 532 27.32 5.71 6.69
C PRO A 532 26.05 6.33 7.29
N ALA A 533 25.22 5.54 7.97
CA ALA A 533 23.94 6.01 8.49
C ALA A 533 24.06 7.24 9.41
N SER A 534 25.16 7.35 10.15
CA SER A 534 25.49 8.50 11.00
C SER A 534 25.71 9.81 10.22
N GLN A 535 26.04 9.73 8.93
CA GLN A 535 26.29 10.87 8.05
C GLN A 535 25.11 11.17 7.11
N ARG A 536 24.05 10.35 7.15
CA ARG A 536 22.85 10.56 6.33
C ARG A 536 22.06 11.78 6.81
N GLN A 537 21.42 12.47 5.87
CA GLN A 537 20.52 13.60 6.13
C GLN A 537 19.50 13.25 7.20
N GLN A 538 19.43 14.08 8.25
CA GLN A 538 18.46 13.89 9.33
C GLN A 538 17.07 14.43 8.95
N ARG A 539 17.07 15.45 8.06
CA ARG A 539 15.89 16.11 7.52
C ARG A 539 16.12 16.43 6.05
N PHE A 540 15.11 16.22 5.20
CA PHE A 540 15.12 16.65 3.79
C PHE A 540 13.74 17.08 3.30
N ALA A 541 13.70 18.01 2.32
CA ALA A 541 12.47 18.38 1.64
C ALA A 541 12.00 17.23 0.73
N ILE A 542 10.69 16.96 0.68
CA ILE A 542 10.13 15.88 -0.13
C ILE A 542 9.07 16.40 -1.10
N GLY A 543 9.16 15.98 -2.35
CA GLY A 543 8.28 16.42 -3.42
C GLY A 543 8.71 15.82 -4.77
N PRO A 544 8.12 16.29 -5.88
CA PRO A 544 8.32 15.69 -7.19
C PRO A 544 9.70 15.98 -7.80
N ASP A 545 10.41 17.03 -7.38
CA ASP A 545 11.69 17.40 -7.98
C ASP A 545 12.76 16.33 -7.71
N TYR A 546 13.44 15.91 -8.77
CA TYR A 546 14.31 14.74 -8.79
C TYR A 546 15.73 15.09 -9.20
N ASP A 547 16.70 14.56 -8.45
CA ASP A 547 18.13 14.73 -8.70
C ASP A 547 18.67 13.54 -9.51
N VAL A 548 18.94 13.79 -10.79
CA VAL A 548 19.46 12.81 -11.75
C VAL A 548 20.90 12.37 -11.42
N ASN A 549 21.67 13.22 -10.76
CA ASN A 549 23.07 12.91 -10.42
C ASN A 549 23.15 12.03 -9.17
N ASN A 550 22.37 12.35 -8.15
CA ASN A 550 22.34 11.60 -6.89
C ASN A 550 21.33 10.44 -6.89
N ILE A 551 20.47 10.37 -7.93
CA ILE A 551 19.43 9.36 -8.13
C ILE A 551 18.47 9.36 -6.94
N GLY A 552 17.62 10.38 -6.86
CA GLY A 552 16.58 10.46 -5.83
C GLY A 552 15.90 11.80 -5.70
N ILE A 553 15.36 12.07 -4.51
CA ILE A 553 14.68 13.34 -4.20
C ILE A 553 15.68 14.49 -4.22
N ALA A 554 15.37 15.54 -4.97
CA ALA A 554 16.19 16.74 -5.01
C ALA A 554 16.17 17.49 -3.67
N ALA A 555 17.32 18.02 -3.26
CA ALA A 555 17.44 18.78 -2.02
C ALA A 555 16.54 20.02 -1.99
N ASN A 556 16.37 20.66 -3.15
CA ASN A 556 15.46 21.78 -3.34
C ASN A 556 14.20 21.29 -4.06
N GLN A 557 13.04 21.56 -3.46
CA GLN A 557 11.74 21.28 -4.04
C GLN A 557 11.09 22.59 -4.48
N THR A 558 10.53 22.61 -5.68
CA THR A 558 9.71 23.71 -6.19
C THR A 558 8.37 23.81 -5.44
N GLN A 559 7.87 22.67 -4.95
CA GLN A 559 6.76 22.61 -4.02
C GLN A 559 7.30 22.68 -2.58
N ALA A 560 7.10 23.82 -1.92
CA ALA A 560 7.50 24.01 -0.53
C ALA A 560 6.52 23.37 0.47
N GLY A 561 6.98 23.13 1.70
CA GLY A 561 6.12 22.80 2.84
C GLY A 561 6.18 21.34 3.32
N ASN A 562 6.67 20.42 2.50
CA ASN A 562 6.78 19.01 2.88
C ASN A 562 8.22 18.63 3.24
N PHE A 563 8.39 18.08 4.45
CA PHE A 563 9.69 17.63 4.95
C PHE A 563 9.58 16.22 5.53
N ARG A 564 10.67 15.46 5.42
CA ARG A 564 10.85 14.20 6.11
C ARG A 564 11.84 14.37 7.25
N GLU A 565 11.37 14.19 8.47
CA GLU A 565 12.21 14.01 9.67
C GLU A 565 12.55 12.53 9.83
N THR A 566 13.77 12.25 10.28
CA THR A 566 14.25 10.88 10.50
C THR A 566 14.94 10.75 11.86
N THR A 567 14.91 9.56 12.45
CA THR A 567 15.66 9.26 13.68
C THR A 567 17.00 8.59 13.36
N GLY A 568 17.91 8.62 14.33
CA GLY A 568 19.19 7.92 14.24
C GLY A 568 19.09 6.42 14.57
N CYS A 569 20.24 5.78 14.70
CA CYS A 569 20.36 4.37 15.11
C CYS A 569 20.11 4.16 16.62
N ASP A 570 20.10 5.23 17.40
CA ASP A 570 19.73 5.27 18.82
C ASP A 570 18.23 5.04 19.04
N ASP A 571 17.41 5.31 18.02
CA ASP A 571 15.98 5.01 18.01
C ASP A 571 15.61 4.23 16.72
N LEU A 572 16.05 2.97 16.69
CA LEU A 572 15.85 2.05 15.58
C LEU A 572 14.38 1.65 15.37
N ASN A 573 13.51 1.81 16.36
CA ASN A 573 12.11 1.35 16.30
C ASN A 573 11.10 2.49 16.15
N SER A 574 11.53 3.64 15.63
CA SER A 574 10.72 4.85 15.56
C SER A 574 9.71 4.89 14.40
N GLY A 575 9.84 3.99 13.42
CA GLY A 575 9.18 4.06 12.12
C GLY A 575 9.83 5.06 11.15
N ASN A 576 10.81 5.83 11.62
CA ASN A 576 11.49 6.89 10.86
C ASN A 576 13.02 6.76 10.90
N SER A 577 13.57 5.67 11.40
CA SER A 577 15.02 5.49 11.49
C SER A 577 15.64 5.40 10.10
N ARG A 578 16.72 6.18 9.89
CA ARG A 578 17.57 6.11 8.68
C ARG A 578 18.72 5.12 8.83
N CYS A 579 18.71 4.30 9.88
CA CYS A 579 19.78 3.36 10.21
C CYS A 579 19.85 2.17 9.23
N GLY A 580 20.95 1.42 9.31
CA GLY A 580 21.12 0.15 8.61
C GLY A 580 21.51 0.27 7.15
N HIS A 581 21.61 -0.88 6.49
CA HIS A 581 22.09 -1.01 5.12
C HIS A 581 23.45 -0.30 4.94
N GLU A 582 24.45 -0.72 5.71
CA GLU A 582 25.82 -0.17 5.68
C GLU A 582 26.67 -0.72 4.52
N PHE A 583 26.08 -1.50 3.63
CA PHE A 583 26.76 -2.04 2.45
C PHE A 583 27.14 -0.93 1.48
N GLY A 584 28.40 -0.96 1.03
CA GLY A 584 28.92 0.01 0.08
C GLY A 584 29.32 1.37 0.68
N THR A 585 29.10 1.60 1.98
CA THR A 585 29.38 2.92 2.61
C THR A 585 30.89 3.19 2.76
N SER A 586 31.71 2.14 2.81
CA SER A 586 33.18 2.20 2.85
C SER A 586 33.85 2.21 1.47
N LEU A 587 33.08 2.10 0.37
CA LEU A 587 33.64 2.13 -0.97
C LEU A 587 34.37 3.46 -1.25
N PRO A 588 35.47 3.46 -2.01
CA PRO A 588 36.06 4.69 -2.53
C PRO A 588 35.05 5.52 -3.32
N ASP A 589 35.18 6.85 -3.32
CA ASP A 589 34.25 7.73 -4.03
C ASP A 589 34.15 7.43 -5.53
N THR A 590 35.26 6.99 -6.14
CA THR A 590 35.28 6.54 -7.54
C THR A 590 34.39 5.33 -7.78
N ASP A 591 34.36 4.40 -6.83
CA ASP A 591 33.56 3.17 -6.91
C ASP A 591 32.08 3.48 -6.62
N LYS A 592 31.79 4.37 -5.67
CA LYS A 592 30.43 4.86 -5.41
C LYS A 592 29.86 5.54 -6.65
N LYS A 593 30.64 6.42 -7.30
CA LYS A 593 30.23 7.09 -8.54
C LYS A 593 29.99 6.09 -9.67
N ALA A 594 30.86 5.09 -9.81
CA ALA A 594 30.70 4.04 -10.80
C ALA A 594 29.43 3.20 -10.55
N LEU A 595 29.22 2.79 -9.30
CA LEU A 595 28.05 2.02 -8.87
C LEU A 595 26.75 2.79 -9.15
N LEU A 596 26.67 4.08 -8.80
CA LEU A 596 25.50 4.91 -9.12
C LEU A 596 25.22 4.96 -10.62
N GLU A 597 26.25 5.08 -11.45
CA GLU A 597 26.09 5.06 -12.91
C GLU A 597 25.55 3.71 -13.41
N TYR A 598 25.98 2.60 -12.82
CA TYR A 598 25.42 1.28 -13.14
C TYR A 598 23.97 1.13 -12.70
N LEU A 599 23.59 1.65 -11.53
CA LEU A 599 22.21 1.58 -11.03
C LEU A 599 21.21 2.34 -11.92
N LYS A 600 21.67 3.28 -12.76
CA LYS A 600 20.85 3.91 -13.82
C LYS A 600 20.49 2.93 -14.95
N THR A 601 21.29 1.88 -15.15
CA THR A 601 21.10 0.90 -16.24
C THR A 601 20.19 -0.26 -15.86
N LEU A 602 19.94 -0.43 -14.56
CA LEU A 602 19.03 -1.43 -14.00
C LEU A 602 17.59 -0.95 -14.09
#